data_AF-S3BEC2-F1
#
_entry.id   AF-S3BEC2-F1
#
_cell.length_a   1.000
_cell.length_b   1.000
_cell.length_c   1.000
_cell.angle_alpha   90.00
_cell.angle_beta   90.00
_cell.angle_gamma   90.00
#
_symmetry.space_group_name_H-M   'P 1'
#
loop_
_entity.id
_entity.type
_entity.pdbx_description
1 polymer ?
#
loop_
_entity_poly.entity_id
_entity_poly.type
_entity_poly.pdbx_seq_one_letter_code
_entity_poly.pdbx_strand_id
1 'polypeptide(L)'
;MPRQSSVALFLCASAGAALLLSGCSSATQELEKAFDSRVNIEPVVGSIWRISAERPKVESSARIADFVYERAKAFCTDKGMGMMPLTGSSSAASADGQPAKAWLEFRCASPEKVEREYKGITLHFDELLGDDDKKKKN
;
A
#
# COMPACT_ATOMS: atom_id res chain seq x y z
N MET A 1 -57.92 -22.19 -37.39
CA MET A 1 -56.79 -21.99 -38.32
C MET A 1 -56.87 -20.56 -38.86
N PRO A 2 -55.75 -19.90 -39.22
CA PRO A 2 -54.35 -20.27 -38.95
C PRO A 2 -54.03 -19.96 -37.44
N ARG A 3 -52.82 -19.78 -36.87
CA ARG A 3 -51.40 -19.81 -37.27
C ARG A 3 -50.77 -18.52 -37.87
N GLN A 4 -49.44 -18.40 -37.70
CA GLN A 4 -48.50 -17.41 -38.29
C GLN A 4 -48.71 -15.90 -37.94
N SER A 5 -47.67 -15.06 -37.90
CA SER A 5 -46.28 -15.28 -37.41
C SER A 5 -45.54 -13.96 -37.19
N SER A 6 -44.55 -13.97 -36.29
CA SER A 6 -43.32 -13.15 -36.40
C SER A 6 -43.44 -11.64 -36.71
N VAL A 7 -43.91 -10.84 -35.75
CA VAL A 7 -43.50 -9.41 -35.71
C VAL A 7 -42.07 -9.35 -35.19
N ALA A 8 -41.10 -9.37 -36.09
CA ALA A 8 -39.68 -9.27 -35.79
C ALA A 8 -39.01 -8.28 -36.74
N LEU A 9 -38.98 -7.00 -36.35
CA LEU A 9 -38.18 -5.98 -37.02
C LEU A 9 -37.40 -5.18 -35.96
N PHE A 10 -36.16 -5.62 -35.74
CA PHE A 10 -35.20 -4.97 -34.87
C PHE A 10 -34.94 -3.54 -35.33
N LEU A 11 -35.20 -2.55 -34.47
CA LEU A 11 -34.76 -1.16 -34.68
C LEU A 11 -34.54 -0.39 -33.36
N CYS A 12 -34.02 -1.06 -32.34
CA CYS A 12 -33.43 -0.39 -31.18
C CYS A 12 -32.16 0.33 -31.64
N ALA A 13 -32.27 1.63 -31.91
CA ALA A 13 -31.17 2.46 -32.40
C ALA A 13 -29.96 2.44 -31.45
N SER A 14 -28.76 2.35 -32.01
CA SER A 14 -27.49 2.25 -31.28
C SER A 14 -27.06 3.60 -30.69
N ALA A 15 -27.73 4.03 -29.62
CA ALA A 15 -27.38 5.21 -28.83
C ALA A 15 -26.97 4.79 -27.40
N GLY A 16 -25.66 4.75 -27.12
CA GLY A 16 -25.16 4.33 -25.79
C GLY A 16 -23.67 3.98 -25.66
N ALA A 17 -22.86 4.08 -26.72
CA ALA A 17 -21.44 3.67 -26.72
C ALA A 17 -20.47 4.73 -26.13
N ALA A 18 -20.85 5.43 -25.05
CA ALA A 18 -20.10 6.59 -24.53
C ALA A 18 -20.02 6.71 -22.98
N LEU A 19 -20.44 5.69 -22.22
CA LEU A 19 -20.48 5.73 -20.74
C LEU A 19 -19.79 4.53 -20.05
N LEU A 20 -18.74 3.97 -20.67
CA LEU A 20 -17.96 2.84 -20.11
C LEU A 20 -16.65 3.25 -19.42
N LEU A 21 -16.59 4.47 -18.87
CA LEU A 21 -15.45 4.96 -18.06
C LEU A 21 -15.85 5.48 -16.67
N SER A 22 -17.12 5.33 -16.28
CA SER A 22 -17.66 5.79 -14.99
C SER A 22 -18.51 4.71 -14.32
N GLY A 23 -17.89 3.66 -13.75
CA GLY A 23 -18.67 2.52 -13.25
C GLY A 23 -18.01 1.42 -12.41
N CYS A 24 -16.70 1.47 -12.07
CA CYS A 24 -16.08 0.41 -11.25
C CYS A 24 -16.06 0.68 -9.73
N SER A 25 -16.15 1.94 -9.30
CA SER A 25 -15.93 2.33 -7.89
C SER A 25 -16.89 1.67 -6.90
N SER A 26 -18.15 1.44 -7.29
CA SER A 26 -19.15 0.82 -6.41
C SER A 26 -18.84 -0.67 -6.12
N ALA A 27 -18.23 -1.37 -7.08
CA ALA A 27 -17.85 -2.77 -6.93
C ALA A 27 -16.57 -2.94 -6.10
N THR A 28 -15.63 -2.01 -6.19
CA THR A 28 -14.44 -2.01 -5.32
C THR A 28 -14.81 -1.60 -3.90
N GLN A 29 -15.66 -0.60 -3.70
CA GLN A 29 -15.98 -0.05 -2.37
C GLN A 29 -16.63 -1.08 -1.43
N GLU A 30 -17.61 -1.87 -1.89
CA GLU A 30 -18.20 -2.93 -1.06
C GLU A 30 -17.22 -4.09 -0.83
N LEU A 31 -16.32 -4.37 -1.77
CA LEU A 31 -15.25 -5.37 -1.62
C LEU A 31 -14.19 -4.92 -0.60
N GLU A 32 -13.78 -3.65 -0.62
CA GLU A 32 -12.86 -3.03 0.35
C GLU A 32 -13.46 -3.01 1.75
N LYS A 33 -14.74 -2.67 1.87
CA LYS A 33 -15.50 -2.72 3.13
C LYS A 33 -15.64 -4.14 3.69
N ALA A 34 -15.77 -5.15 2.82
CA ALA A 34 -15.71 -6.57 3.18
C ALA A 34 -14.29 -7.10 3.48
N PHE A 35 -13.26 -6.29 3.24
CA PHE A 35 -11.87 -6.56 3.65
C PHE A 35 -11.48 -5.83 4.93
N ASP A 36 -11.90 -4.58 5.13
CA ASP A 36 -11.62 -3.81 6.36
C ASP A 36 -12.36 -4.42 7.56
N SER A 37 -13.53 -5.04 7.34
CA SER A 37 -14.22 -5.87 8.34
C SER A 37 -13.49 -7.18 8.74
N ARG A 38 -12.35 -7.49 8.11
CA ARG A 38 -11.42 -8.57 8.49
C ARG A 38 -10.12 -8.04 9.11
N VAL A 39 -10.08 -6.76 9.46
CA VAL A 39 -8.99 -6.14 10.22
C VAL A 39 -9.44 -6.01 11.67
N ASN A 40 -8.75 -6.66 12.60
CA ASN A 40 -8.89 -6.40 14.03
C ASN A 40 -7.76 -5.46 14.49
N ILE A 41 -8.07 -4.48 15.35
CA ILE A 41 -7.08 -3.65 16.04
C ILE A 41 -7.40 -3.66 17.53
N GLU A 42 -6.55 -4.30 18.32
CA GLU A 42 -6.77 -4.58 19.73
C GLU A 42 -5.64 -4.00 20.60
N PRO A 43 -5.93 -3.49 21.82
CA PRO A 43 -4.91 -3.10 22.78
C PRO A 43 -4.27 -4.36 23.39
N VAL A 44 -2.94 -4.39 23.47
CA VAL A 44 -2.20 -5.54 24.04
C VAL A 44 -1.80 -5.23 25.49
N VAL A 45 -0.81 -4.35 25.68
CA VAL A 45 -0.34 -3.89 27.00
C VAL A 45 0.11 -2.43 26.90
N GLY A 46 -0.37 -1.58 27.82
CA GLY A 46 0.04 -0.18 27.89
C GLY A 46 -0.32 0.61 26.63
N SER A 47 0.70 1.10 25.90
CA SER A 47 0.52 1.80 24.62
C SER A 47 0.85 0.95 23.38
N ILE A 48 0.89 -0.39 23.54
CA ILE A 48 1.07 -1.34 22.44
C ILE A 48 -0.30 -1.76 21.90
N TRP A 49 -0.46 -1.64 20.59
CA TRP A 49 -1.61 -2.11 19.83
C TRP A 49 -1.16 -3.26 18.93
N ARG A 50 -2.04 -4.25 18.73
CA ARG A 50 -1.87 -5.29 17.70
C ARG A 50 -2.93 -5.07 16.64
N ILE A 51 -2.49 -5.00 15.38
CA ILE A 51 -3.36 -5.17 14.22
C ILE A 51 -3.22 -6.61 13.73
N SER A 52 -4.31 -7.22 13.28
CA SER A 52 -4.29 -8.51 12.58
C SER A 52 -5.27 -8.51 11.41
N ALA A 53 -4.93 -9.24 10.34
CA ALA A 53 -5.75 -9.36 9.14
C ALA A 53 -5.63 -10.76 8.52
N GLU A 54 -6.75 -11.25 7.96
CA GLU A 54 -6.80 -12.49 7.18
C GLU A 54 -7.39 -12.24 5.79
N ARG A 55 -6.68 -12.69 4.74
CA ARG A 55 -7.06 -12.49 3.33
C ARG A 55 -7.19 -13.84 2.61
N PRO A 56 -8.41 -14.28 2.25
CA PRO A 56 -8.55 -15.36 1.29
C PRO A 56 -8.06 -14.89 -0.09
N LYS A 57 -7.37 -15.76 -0.83
CA LYS A 57 -6.88 -15.51 -2.21
C LYS A 57 -5.88 -14.35 -2.40
N VAL A 58 -5.21 -13.88 -1.34
CA VAL A 58 -4.02 -13.02 -1.47
C VAL A 58 -2.79 -13.90 -1.30
N GLU A 59 -1.93 -13.99 -2.32
CA GLU A 59 -0.94 -15.07 -2.40
C GLU A 59 0.38 -14.78 -1.69
N SER A 60 0.81 -13.51 -1.53
CA SER A 60 2.11 -13.20 -0.92
C SER A 60 2.02 -12.63 0.50
N SER A 61 2.90 -13.13 1.37
CA SER A 61 3.11 -12.63 2.74
C SER A 61 3.43 -11.14 2.77
N ALA A 62 4.28 -10.66 1.86
CA ALA A 62 4.63 -9.24 1.72
C ALA A 62 3.38 -8.35 1.53
N ARG A 63 2.48 -8.68 0.61
CA ARG A 63 1.28 -7.85 0.33
C ARG A 63 0.34 -7.73 1.53
N ILE A 64 0.27 -8.75 2.40
CA ILE A 64 -0.54 -8.69 3.62
C ILE A 64 0.22 -8.03 4.79
N ALA A 65 1.55 -8.12 4.84
CA ALA A 65 2.40 -7.36 5.75
C ALA A 65 2.33 -5.84 5.48
N ASP A 66 2.48 -5.43 4.21
CA ASP A 66 2.34 -4.04 3.75
C ASP A 66 0.97 -3.46 4.13
N PHE A 67 -0.08 -4.28 3.97
CA PHE A 67 -1.46 -3.90 4.29
C PHE A 67 -1.67 -3.64 5.80
N VAL A 68 -1.19 -4.51 6.69
CA VAL A 68 -1.29 -4.25 8.14
C VAL A 68 -0.37 -3.10 8.60
N TYR A 69 0.78 -2.91 7.94
CA TYR A 69 1.69 -1.80 8.21
C TYR A 69 1.06 -0.45 7.89
N GLU A 70 0.52 -0.26 6.68
CA GLU A 70 -0.11 1.01 6.29
C GLU A 70 -1.40 1.28 7.07
N ARG A 71 -2.17 0.24 7.45
CA ARG A 71 -3.37 0.42 8.29
C ARG A 71 -3.03 0.79 9.75
N ALA A 72 -1.95 0.25 10.32
CA ALA A 72 -1.42 0.68 11.63
C ALA A 72 -0.86 2.11 11.58
N LYS A 73 -0.17 2.46 10.50
CA LYS A 73 0.35 3.81 10.23
C LYS A 73 -0.79 4.84 10.15
N ALA A 74 -1.88 4.53 9.45
CA ALA A 74 -3.09 5.37 9.43
C ALA A 74 -3.65 5.56 10.86
N PHE A 75 -3.86 4.47 11.61
CA PHE A 75 -4.41 4.50 12.97
C PHE A 75 -3.59 5.31 14.00
N CYS A 76 -2.30 5.55 13.76
CA CYS A 76 -1.51 6.54 14.52
C CYS A 76 -1.55 7.95 13.91
N THR A 77 -1.54 8.05 12.57
CA THR A 77 -1.63 9.33 11.84
C THR A 77 -2.92 10.08 12.15
N ASP A 78 -4.05 9.36 12.27
CA ASP A 78 -5.36 9.86 12.70
C ASP A 78 -5.34 10.52 14.10
N LYS A 79 -4.27 10.30 14.86
CA LYS A 79 -4.04 10.83 16.22
C LYS A 79 -2.87 11.81 16.27
N GLY A 80 -2.37 12.26 15.12
CA GLY A 80 -1.19 13.14 15.01
C GLY A 80 0.13 12.47 15.38
N MET A 81 0.19 11.13 15.43
CA MET A 81 1.35 10.36 15.87
C MET A 81 1.99 9.56 14.72
N GLY A 82 3.31 9.40 14.78
CA GLY A 82 4.00 8.38 14.00
C GLY A 82 3.71 6.98 14.52
N MET A 83 3.82 5.98 13.64
CA MET A 83 3.72 4.57 14.00
C MET A 83 5.11 3.95 14.11
N MET A 84 5.36 3.27 15.23
CA MET A 84 6.59 2.54 15.50
C MET A 84 6.25 1.03 15.55
N PRO A 85 6.69 0.22 14.57
CA PRO A 85 6.52 -1.24 14.62
C PRO A 85 7.42 -1.83 15.72
N LEU A 86 6.95 -2.87 16.40
CA LEU A 86 7.71 -3.60 17.43
C LEU A 86 8.09 -5.00 16.96
N THR A 87 7.08 -5.79 16.60
CA THR A 87 7.20 -7.20 16.21
C THR A 87 5.96 -7.60 15.42
N GLY A 88 6.08 -8.59 14.54
CA GLY A 88 4.99 -9.01 13.67
C GLY A 88 5.34 -10.26 12.90
N SER A 89 4.36 -10.82 12.21
CA SER A 89 4.56 -11.96 11.33
C SER A 89 3.56 -11.93 10.18
N SER A 90 3.92 -12.56 9.06
CA SER A 90 3.04 -12.75 7.91
C SER A 90 3.26 -14.12 7.28
N SER A 91 2.16 -14.73 6.82
CA SER A 91 2.16 -15.97 6.04
C SER A 91 1.49 -15.73 4.70
N ALA A 92 2.01 -16.37 3.66
CA ALA A 92 1.31 -16.56 2.40
C ALA A 92 0.04 -17.41 2.60
N ALA A 93 -0.82 -17.45 1.59
CA ALA A 93 -1.87 -18.47 1.53
C ALA A 93 -1.26 -19.85 1.24
N SER A 94 -1.81 -20.92 1.82
CA SER A 94 -1.36 -22.29 1.50
C SER A 94 -2.14 -22.86 0.32
N ALA A 95 -1.52 -23.82 -0.39
CA ALA A 95 -2.19 -24.65 -1.39
C ALA A 95 -3.39 -25.42 -0.81
N ASP A 96 -3.37 -25.71 0.50
CA ASP A 96 -4.48 -26.33 1.26
C ASP A 96 -5.69 -25.39 1.48
N GLY A 97 -5.68 -24.19 0.89
CA GLY A 97 -6.75 -23.20 1.03
C GLY A 97 -6.69 -22.35 2.31
N GLN A 98 -5.64 -22.47 3.12
CA GLN A 98 -5.42 -21.56 4.25
C GLN A 98 -5.23 -20.12 3.74
N PRO A 99 -5.95 -19.11 4.28
CA PRO A 99 -5.79 -17.72 3.85
C PRO A 99 -4.42 -17.17 4.25
N ALA A 100 -3.93 -16.16 3.53
CA ALA A 100 -2.79 -15.39 3.99
C ALA A 100 -3.18 -14.64 5.28
N LYS A 101 -2.26 -14.59 6.24
CA LYS A 101 -2.46 -13.94 7.54
C LYS A 101 -1.30 -12.99 7.83
N ALA A 102 -1.58 -11.86 8.46
CA ALA A 102 -0.54 -11.05 9.07
C ALA A 102 -1.02 -10.47 10.40
N TRP A 103 -0.07 -10.21 11.28
CA TRP A 103 -0.26 -9.40 12.47
C TRP A 103 0.98 -8.55 12.73
N LEU A 104 0.76 -7.37 13.31
CA LEU A 104 1.81 -6.41 13.66
C LEU A 104 1.47 -5.80 15.02
N GLU A 105 2.38 -5.90 15.96
CA GLU A 105 2.40 -5.07 17.17
C GLU A 105 3.16 -3.78 16.92
N PHE A 106 2.58 -2.67 17.34
CA PHE A 106 3.09 -1.34 17.11
C PHE A 106 2.70 -0.39 18.25
N ARG A 107 3.38 0.75 18.32
CA ARG A 107 3.05 1.86 19.22
C ARG A 107 2.81 3.11 18.38
N CYS A 108 1.90 3.95 18.84
CA CYS A 108 1.84 5.33 18.36
C CYS A 108 2.77 6.18 19.23
N ALA A 109 3.61 7.00 18.61
CA ALA A 109 4.57 7.87 19.28
C ALA A 109 4.59 9.24 18.59
N SER A 110 5.01 10.30 19.29
CA SER A 110 5.23 11.61 18.65
C SER A 110 6.20 11.45 17.47
N PRO A 111 5.88 11.95 16.26
CA PRO A 111 6.77 11.81 15.12
C PRO A 111 8.05 12.59 15.39
N GLU A 112 9.19 11.90 15.34
CA GLU A 112 10.49 12.52 15.52
C GLU A 112 10.75 13.51 14.38
N LYS A 113 10.93 14.79 14.72
CA LYS A 113 11.27 15.84 13.76
C LYS A 113 12.73 15.69 13.35
N VAL A 114 12.99 14.79 12.41
CA VAL A 114 14.31 14.63 11.79
C VAL A 114 14.59 15.84 10.89
N GLU A 115 15.06 16.93 11.49
CA GLU A 115 15.58 18.09 10.77
C GLU A 115 16.86 17.69 10.02
N ARG A 116 16.68 17.29 8.76
CA ARG A 116 17.78 16.95 7.85
C ARG A 116 18.50 18.22 7.38
N GLU A 117 19.31 18.80 8.26
CA GLU A 117 20.27 19.84 7.90
C GLU A 117 21.23 19.29 6.83
N TYR A 118 21.14 19.81 5.61
CA TYR A 118 22.01 19.40 4.51
C TYR A 118 23.40 20.00 4.67
N LYS A 119 24.27 19.28 5.38
CA LYS A 119 25.71 19.53 5.40
C LYS A 119 26.27 19.18 4.02
N GLY A 120 26.40 20.21 3.19
CA GLY A 120 26.74 20.07 1.77
C GLY A 120 28.04 19.32 1.53
N ILE A 121 28.09 18.58 0.41
CA ILE A 121 29.25 17.77 0.03
C ILE A 121 30.46 18.67 -0.23
N THR A 122 31.41 18.68 0.71
CA THR A 122 32.73 19.31 0.51
C THR A 122 33.56 18.42 -0.42
N LEU A 123 33.75 18.87 -1.66
CA LEU A 123 34.63 18.22 -2.62
C LEU A 123 36.02 18.85 -2.54
N HIS A 124 36.99 18.07 -2.05
CA HIS A 124 38.41 18.43 -2.10
C HIS A 124 38.95 18.10 -3.49
N PHE A 125 39.29 19.13 -4.27
CA PHE A 125 39.83 19.00 -5.63
C PHE A 125 41.36 19.15 -5.68
N ASP A 126 41.99 19.40 -4.54
CA ASP A 126 43.39 19.83 -4.42
C ASP A 126 44.43 18.79 -4.93
N GLU A 127 44.02 17.53 -5.09
CA GLU A 127 44.89 16.42 -5.57
C GLU A 127 44.69 16.11 -7.07
N LEU A 128 43.71 16.74 -7.75
CA LEU A 128 43.48 16.58 -9.20
C LEU A 128 44.16 17.65 -10.06
N LEU A 129 44.72 18.70 -9.44
CA LEU A 129 45.49 19.76 -10.11
C LEU A 129 46.98 19.64 -9.74
N GLY A 130 47.60 18.54 -10.19
CA GLY A 130 49.02 18.27 -9.95
C GLY A 130 49.97 19.32 -10.54
N ASP A 131 51.14 19.48 -9.91
CA ASP A 131 52.19 20.45 -10.26
C ASP A 131 52.81 20.21 -11.66
N ASP A 132 52.14 20.68 -12.71
CA ASP A 132 52.63 20.68 -14.10
C ASP A 132 53.61 21.85 -14.39
N ASP A 133 54.26 22.43 -13.36
CA ASP A 133 55.13 23.60 -13.53
C ASP A 133 56.34 23.64 -12.58
N LYS A 134 57.47 23.04 -13.02
CA LYS A 134 58.87 23.58 -12.93
C LYS A 134 59.97 22.54 -13.26
N LYS A 135 60.29 22.31 -14.54
CA LYS A 135 61.63 21.80 -14.96
C LYS A 135 62.13 22.39 -16.29
N LYS A 136 62.57 23.65 -16.25
CA LYS A 136 63.65 24.16 -17.12
C LYS A 136 64.56 25.09 -16.33
N LYS A 137 65.78 24.62 -16.02
CA LYS A 137 66.91 25.45 -15.62
C LYS A 137 68.20 24.70 -15.91
N ASN A 138 69.15 25.42 -16.55
CA ASN A 138 70.38 24.93 -17.16
C ASN A 138 70.13 24.07 -18.41
#